data_AF-A0A2H0CB05-F1
#
_entry.id   AF-A0A2H0CB05-F1
#
_cell.length_a   1.000
_cell.length_b   1.000
_cell.length_c   1.000
_cell.angle_alpha   90.00
_cell.angle_beta   90.00
_cell.angle_gamma   90.00
#
_symmetry.space_group_name_H-M   'P 1'
#
loop_
_entity.id
_entity.type
_entity.pdbx_description
1 polymer ?
#
loop_
_entity_poly.entity_id
_entity_poly.type
_entity_poly.pdbx_seq_one_letter_code
_entity_poly.pdbx_strand_id
1 'polypeptide(L)'
;YKGDFTGIGGNFFFSRVWNEHFTERIYPDDTLLKDSSTGEYWKIEKNKRRKFASNAVYLKDHADVDAIVVTPERLSFYDIAEPITIANNTLVKTDASAVLYLISDNLKHRLVGDSALASLGFYLADAEPISPILINKEELDELEEGEPITEQSIYPKGILIKSDSAAIYYVKHGIKHLLLDESVWRENFNGEEPSYVSQATLNSYSIGDPIALWDQALVRSEDNKIYVFSNGKKKRVMSESIAQKVYGISSISALPLATQAVLDLTETGDPIDYIDDTVQDPANYVSYADKQQGKTIVKNPFYALFDILDAPKVLLPGAKATVIVRWRNRGDVSWPAGQTYLKMIDEDHETSSFVEQNRIPLEKTVTYNMLATFEVPISAPKDPQKIRQWFILEYTDGSGNIYEMPGSLKYQDISVIGEVSGEIVEHNLPVAIKANSKPQHVVVKIKNTSQSSVWTSSRAALGLAGGDDSESVFYDPRDWIDKQTVGVPVNKTRIAPGEIGEIKFTLDPRNVRPATYKLVFSMELRDKKSIVYLNGDEKWELLIRVDK
;
A
#
# COMPACT_ATOMS: atom_id res chain seq x y z
N TYR A 1 2.52 -29.14 -21.30
CA TYR A 1 3.69 -28.66 -22.04
C TYR A 1 4.75 -28.31 -21.01
N LYS A 2 5.96 -28.90 -21.06
CA LYS A 2 7.05 -28.65 -20.08
C LYS A 2 8.12 -27.80 -20.76
N GLY A 3 8.44 -26.63 -20.19
CA GLY A 3 9.45 -25.71 -20.71
C GLY A 3 10.85 -25.97 -20.15
N ASP A 4 11.85 -25.84 -21.01
CA ASP A 4 13.30 -25.98 -20.79
C ASP A 4 13.97 -24.64 -20.40
N PHE A 5 15.14 -24.73 -19.76
CA PHE A 5 15.99 -23.69 -19.16
C PHE A 5 16.66 -22.67 -20.11
N THR A 6 16.39 -22.67 -21.42
CA THR A 6 17.09 -21.77 -22.38
C THR A 6 16.21 -20.77 -23.11
N GLY A 7 14.89 -20.80 -22.90
CA GLY A 7 13.98 -19.78 -23.40
C GLY A 7 13.40 -18.98 -22.25
N ILE A 8 13.42 -17.64 -22.34
CA ILE A 8 12.53 -16.79 -21.53
C ILE A 8 11.11 -17.22 -21.90
N GLY A 9 10.58 -18.18 -21.14
CA GLY A 9 9.38 -18.91 -21.51
C GLY A 9 8.19 -17.97 -21.61
N GLY A 10 7.25 -18.27 -22.50
CA GLY A 10 6.01 -17.50 -22.68
C GLY A 10 5.28 -17.18 -21.37
N ASN A 11 5.51 -17.94 -20.29
CA ASN A 11 5.01 -17.63 -18.94
C ASN A 11 5.60 -16.35 -18.31
N PHE A 12 6.85 -15.97 -18.56
CA PHE A 12 7.43 -14.74 -18.02
C PHE A 12 6.89 -13.51 -18.75
N PHE A 13 6.81 -13.58 -20.09
CA PHE A 13 6.22 -12.51 -20.89
C PHE A 13 4.72 -12.37 -20.58
N PHE A 14 4.01 -13.49 -20.47
CA PHE A 14 2.62 -13.52 -20.02
C PHE A 14 2.46 -13.01 -18.58
N SER A 15 3.30 -13.41 -17.63
CA SER A 15 3.24 -12.93 -16.24
C SER A 15 3.54 -11.44 -16.13
N ARG A 16 4.48 -10.92 -16.92
CA ARG A 16 4.81 -9.50 -16.96
C ARG A 16 3.64 -8.69 -17.51
N VAL A 17 3.15 -9.06 -18.68
CA VAL A 17 1.98 -8.44 -19.32
C VAL A 17 0.73 -8.57 -18.43
N TRP A 18 0.51 -9.71 -17.78
CA TRP A 18 -0.59 -9.95 -16.84
C TRP A 18 -0.50 -9.05 -15.60
N ASN A 19 0.66 -8.94 -14.97
CA ASN A 19 0.84 -8.07 -13.81
C ASN A 19 0.76 -6.58 -14.15
N GLU A 20 1.20 -6.19 -15.36
CA GLU A 20 1.21 -4.80 -15.84
C GLU A 20 -0.15 -4.33 -16.39
N HIS A 21 -0.97 -5.23 -16.96
CA HIS A 21 -2.21 -4.85 -17.66
C HIS A 21 -3.49 -5.55 -17.19
N PHE A 22 -3.39 -6.64 -16.39
CA PHE A 22 -4.52 -7.50 -16.02
C PHE A 22 -4.70 -7.67 -14.50
N THR A 23 -4.13 -6.76 -13.71
CA THR A 23 -4.37 -6.69 -12.26
C THR A 23 -5.14 -5.43 -11.89
N GLU A 24 -5.68 -5.36 -10.66
CA GLU A 24 -6.35 -4.16 -10.15
C GLU A 24 -5.38 -2.95 -9.98
N ARG A 25 -4.10 -3.12 -10.33
CA ARG A 25 -3.01 -2.12 -10.44
C ARG A 25 -3.02 -1.45 -11.82
N ILE A 26 -4.00 -0.58 -12.05
CA ILE A 26 -4.23 0.05 -13.37
C ILE A 26 -3.35 1.27 -13.67
N TYR A 27 -2.71 1.86 -12.66
CA TYR A 27 -1.85 3.03 -12.79
C TYR A 27 -0.43 2.59 -13.13
N PRO A 28 0.15 3.11 -14.23
CA PRO A 28 1.53 2.83 -14.58
C PRO A 28 2.49 3.46 -13.56
N ASP A 29 3.75 3.04 -13.63
CA ASP A 29 4.84 3.75 -12.95
C ASP A 29 4.85 5.23 -13.31
N ASP A 30 5.38 6.00 -12.36
CA ASP A 30 5.38 7.45 -12.26
C ASP A 30 4.02 8.11 -12.02
N THR A 31 2.90 7.39 -12.02
CA THR A 31 1.59 8.02 -11.75
C THR A 31 1.52 8.64 -10.36
N LEU A 32 1.12 9.92 -10.28
CA LEU A 32 0.82 10.62 -9.05
C LEU A 32 -0.64 10.41 -8.65
N LEU A 33 -0.86 10.01 -7.41
CA LEU A 33 -2.16 9.63 -6.87
C LEU A 33 -2.45 10.41 -5.58
N LYS A 34 -3.71 10.78 -5.38
CA LYS A 34 -4.20 11.40 -4.14
C LYS A 34 -5.24 10.49 -3.52
N ASP A 35 -5.01 10.07 -2.28
CA ASP A 35 -5.97 9.28 -1.52
C ASP A 35 -7.22 10.14 -1.22
N SER A 36 -8.39 9.70 -1.68
CA SER A 36 -9.66 10.40 -1.53
C SER A 36 -10.15 10.48 -0.08
N SER A 37 -9.66 9.59 0.81
CA SER A 37 -10.06 9.52 2.21
C SER A 37 -9.15 10.35 3.12
N THR A 38 -7.83 10.29 2.91
CA THR A 38 -6.83 10.93 3.76
C THR A 38 -6.31 12.25 3.16
N GLY A 39 -6.46 12.44 1.85
CA GLY A 39 -5.87 13.56 1.12
C GLY A 39 -4.35 13.49 0.97
N GLU A 40 -3.76 12.32 1.25
CA GLU A 40 -2.32 12.08 1.14
C GLU A 40 -1.91 11.78 -0.30
N TYR A 41 -0.73 12.25 -0.69
CA TYR A 41 -0.18 12.02 -2.02
C TYR A 41 0.74 10.80 -2.07
N TRP A 42 0.70 10.11 -3.20
CA TRP A 42 1.44 8.89 -3.48
C TRP A 42 2.00 8.93 -4.90
N LYS A 43 3.13 8.27 -5.12
CA LYS A 43 3.68 7.99 -6.45
C LYS A 43 3.72 6.49 -6.67
N ILE A 44 3.30 6.02 -7.84
CA ILE A 44 3.57 4.64 -8.26
C ILE A 44 4.97 4.58 -8.84
N GLU A 45 5.82 3.71 -8.32
CA GLU A 45 7.19 3.56 -8.78
C GLU A 45 7.63 2.10 -8.63
N LYS A 46 8.14 1.52 -9.72
CA LYS A 46 8.55 0.11 -9.78
C LYS A 46 7.43 -0.83 -9.29
N ASN A 47 6.19 -0.56 -9.70
CA ASN A 47 4.97 -1.27 -9.31
C ASN A 47 4.66 -1.26 -7.80
N LYS A 48 5.18 -0.27 -7.06
CA LYS A 48 4.91 -0.05 -5.64
C LYS A 48 4.38 1.36 -5.43
N ARG A 49 3.61 1.58 -4.36
CA ARG A 49 3.19 2.93 -3.94
C ARG A 49 4.20 3.49 -2.94
N ARG A 50 4.74 4.66 -3.25
CA ARG A 50 5.58 5.45 -2.35
C ARG A 50 4.77 6.64 -1.85
N LYS A 51 4.66 6.79 -0.54
CA LYS A 51 3.96 7.92 0.08
C LYS A 51 4.84 9.15 0.06
N PHE A 52 4.32 10.33 -0.29
CA PHE A 52 5.04 11.57 0.02
C PHE A 52 5.00 11.82 1.53
N ALA A 53 6.17 12.05 2.15
CA ALA A 53 6.31 12.16 3.61
C ALA A 53 5.40 13.26 4.21
N SER A 54 5.09 14.28 3.42
CA SER A 54 4.00 15.21 3.70
C SER A 54 3.43 15.80 2.41
N ASN A 55 2.24 16.39 2.50
CA ASN A 55 1.65 17.15 1.39
C ASN A 55 2.55 18.32 0.96
N ALA A 56 3.34 18.89 1.87
CA ALA A 56 4.28 19.97 1.54
C ALA A 56 5.45 19.49 0.66
N VAL A 57 5.88 18.22 0.80
CA VAL A 57 6.91 17.64 -0.08
C VAL A 57 6.36 17.50 -1.50
N TYR A 58 5.14 16.96 -1.65
CA TYR A 58 4.48 16.84 -2.96
C TYR A 58 4.26 18.21 -3.63
N LEU A 59 3.66 19.15 -2.89
CA LEU A 59 3.24 20.45 -3.42
C LEU A 59 4.42 21.37 -3.79
N LYS A 60 5.65 21.00 -3.45
CA LYS A 60 6.85 21.74 -3.87
C LYS A 60 7.20 21.50 -5.34
N ASP A 61 6.89 20.31 -5.85
CA ASP A 61 7.25 19.89 -7.21
C ASP A 61 6.04 19.72 -8.12
N HIS A 62 4.86 19.50 -7.55
CA HIS A 62 3.64 19.16 -8.28
C HIS A 62 2.46 20.02 -7.83
N ALA A 63 1.53 20.29 -8.74
CA ALA A 63 0.24 20.87 -8.41
C ALA A 63 -0.73 19.79 -7.90
N ASP A 64 -1.75 20.19 -7.14
CA ASP A 64 -2.80 19.28 -6.68
C ASP A 64 -3.53 18.58 -7.84
N VAL A 65 -3.68 19.29 -8.96
CA VAL A 65 -4.34 18.79 -10.17
C VAL A 65 -3.55 17.71 -10.90
N ASP A 66 -2.25 17.58 -10.63
CA ASP A 66 -1.40 16.57 -11.27
C ASP A 66 -1.67 15.17 -10.68
N ALA A 67 -2.23 15.10 -9.47
CA ALA A 67 -2.56 13.84 -8.82
C ALA A 67 -3.96 13.35 -9.18
N ILE A 68 -4.05 12.09 -9.58
CA ILE A 68 -5.32 11.41 -9.80
C ILE A 68 -5.94 11.05 -8.45
N VAL A 69 -7.16 11.52 -8.18
CA VAL A 69 -7.87 11.18 -6.94
C VAL A 69 -8.37 9.74 -6.99
N VAL A 70 -7.98 8.94 -6.01
CA VAL A 70 -8.24 7.50 -5.95
C VAL A 70 -8.64 7.05 -4.56
N THR A 71 -9.37 5.95 -4.44
CA THR A 71 -9.77 5.42 -3.12
C THR A 71 -8.62 4.66 -2.44
N PRO A 72 -8.64 4.52 -1.10
CA PRO A 72 -7.66 3.71 -0.37
C PRO A 72 -7.57 2.26 -0.85
N GLU A 73 -8.71 1.67 -1.23
CA GLU A 73 -8.76 0.31 -1.78
C GLU A 73 -7.95 0.24 -3.06
N ARG A 74 -8.07 1.25 -3.92
CA ARG A 74 -7.32 1.33 -5.18
C ARG A 74 -5.82 1.46 -4.95
N LEU A 75 -5.40 2.22 -3.94
CA LEU A 75 -4.00 2.27 -3.53
C LEU A 75 -3.52 0.94 -2.95
N SER A 76 -4.39 0.19 -2.25
CA SER A 76 -4.01 -1.05 -1.55
C SER A 76 -3.53 -2.18 -2.48
N PHE A 77 -3.86 -2.09 -3.77
CA PHE A 77 -3.36 -3.03 -4.77
C PHE A 77 -1.86 -2.90 -5.01
N TYR A 78 -1.24 -1.76 -4.70
CA TYR A 78 0.20 -1.56 -4.79
C TYR A 78 0.88 -1.84 -3.46
N ASP A 79 1.94 -2.64 -3.50
CA ASP A 79 2.77 -2.88 -2.34
C ASP A 79 3.41 -1.56 -1.89
N ILE A 80 3.52 -1.35 -0.58
CA ILE A 80 4.10 -0.12 -0.05
C ILE A 80 5.62 -0.15 -0.18
N ALA A 81 6.19 0.99 -0.56
CA ALA A 81 7.63 1.23 -0.61
C ALA A 81 8.01 2.40 0.30
N GLU A 82 9.31 2.65 0.45
CA GLU A 82 9.82 3.74 1.26
C GLU A 82 9.25 5.10 0.79
N PRO A 83 8.92 6.00 1.73
CA PRO A 83 8.32 7.27 1.40
C PRO A 83 9.27 8.16 0.60
N ILE A 84 8.69 9.12 -0.12
CA ILE A 84 9.40 10.22 -0.78
C ILE A 84 9.49 11.36 0.23
N THR A 85 10.69 11.61 0.70
CA THR A 85 11.04 12.55 1.79
C THR A 85 11.57 13.88 1.27
N ILE A 86 12.16 13.87 0.07
CA ILE A 86 12.88 14.99 -0.53
C ILE A 86 12.19 15.40 -1.83
N ALA A 87 11.92 16.69 -1.95
CA ALA A 87 11.44 17.31 -3.18
C ALA A 87 12.62 17.71 -4.08
N ASN A 88 12.38 17.91 -5.37
CA ASN A 88 13.34 18.51 -6.29
C ASN A 88 13.73 19.94 -5.85
N ASN A 89 14.87 20.40 -6.36
CA ASN A 89 15.49 21.67 -6.04
C ASN A 89 15.69 21.88 -4.53
N THR A 90 16.02 20.81 -3.81
CA THR A 90 16.26 20.84 -2.36
C THR A 90 17.74 20.75 -2.07
N LEU A 91 18.23 21.64 -1.20
CA LEU A 91 19.58 21.52 -0.65
C LEU A 91 19.59 20.49 0.48
N VAL A 92 20.47 19.50 0.36
CA VAL A 92 20.63 18.43 1.35
C VAL A 92 22.08 18.32 1.81
N LYS A 93 22.26 17.74 2.99
CA LYS A 93 23.56 17.30 3.50
C LYS A 93 23.38 16.07 4.38
N THR A 94 24.48 15.34 4.61
CA THR A 94 24.53 14.29 5.62
C THR A 94 25.02 14.84 6.95
N ASP A 95 24.75 14.13 8.05
CA ASP A 95 25.30 14.43 9.37
C ASP A 95 26.84 14.29 9.44
N ALA A 96 27.40 13.35 8.69
CA ALA A 96 28.82 13.05 8.65
C ALA A 96 29.66 14.02 7.79
N SER A 97 29.05 14.97 7.06
CA SER A 97 29.75 15.80 6.08
C SER A 97 29.15 17.21 5.97
N ALA A 98 30.02 18.21 5.82
CA ALA A 98 29.61 19.58 5.52
C ALA A 98 29.35 19.82 4.01
N VAL A 99 29.56 18.81 3.17
CA VAL A 99 29.34 18.92 1.72
C VAL A 99 27.84 19.05 1.45
N LEU A 100 27.47 20.10 0.70
CA LEU A 100 26.11 20.36 0.25
C LEU A 100 25.87 19.74 -1.12
N TYR A 101 24.66 19.21 -1.29
CA TYR A 101 24.17 18.74 -2.57
C TYR A 101 22.84 19.42 -2.89
N LEU A 102 22.60 19.72 -4.16
CA LEU A 102 21.27 20.03 -4.68
C LEU A 102 20.69 18.74 -5.25
N ILE A 103 19.50 18.35 -4.79
CA ILE A 103 18.74 17.27 -5.42
C ILE A 103 17.89 17.88 -6.52
N SER A 104 18.08 17.44 -7.77
CA SER A 104 17.24 17.83 -8.91
C SER A 104 17.23 16.74 -9.98
N ASP A 105 16.08 16.50 -10.61
CA ASP A 105 15.90 15.49 -11.66
C ASP A 105 16.36 14.08 -11.24
N ASN A 106 16.12 13.71 -9.97
CA ASN A 106 16.60 12.47 -9.34
C ASN A 106 18.14 12.31 -9.28
N LEU A 107 18.90 13.39 -9.52
CA LEU A 107 20.35 13.42 -9.39
C LEU A 107 20.77 14.20 -8.14
N LYS A 108 21.92 13.82 -7.57
CA LYS A 108 22.63 14.64 -6.57
C LYS A 108 23.70 15.47 -7.27
N HIS A 109 23.60 16.79 -7.16
CA HIS A 109 24.58 17.72 -7.69
C HIS A 109 25.42 18.29 -6.55
N ARG A 110 26.69 17.95 -6.50
CA ARG A 110 27.60 18.46 -5.46
C ARG A 110 27.85 19.95 -5.66
N LEU A 111 27.72 20.75 -4.60
CA LEU A 111 28.13 22.16 -4.62
C LEU A 111 29.64 22.26 -4.37
N VAL A 112 30.34 23.01 -5.24
CA VAL A 112 31.79 23.18 -5.20
C VAL A 112 32.13 24.65 -5.17
N GLY A 113 32.70 25.09 -4.04
CA GLY A 113 33.10 26.48 -3.79
C GLY A 113 32.03 27.29 -3.07
N ASP A 114 32.47 28.35 -2.40
CA ASP A 114 31.63 29.16 -1.52
C ASP A 114 30.58 29.97 -2.29
N SER A 115 30.82 30.31 -3.57
CA SER A 115 29.87 31.06 -4.39
C SER A 115 28.93 30.18 -5.24
N ALA A 116 29.04 28.85 -5.15
CA ALA A 116 28.09 27.95 -5.81
C ALA A 116 26.65 28.16 -5.30
N LEU A 117 26.48 28.52 -4.03
CA LEU A 117 25.19 28.86 -3.44
C LEU A 117 24.56 30.11 -4.08
N ALA A 118 25.39 31.11 -4.43
CA ALA A 118 24.92 32.32 -5.12
C ALA A 118 24.35 32.01 -6.51
N SER A 119 24.92 31.04 -7.23
CA SER A 119 24.39 30.58 -8.52
C SER A 119 22.99 29.93 -8.40
N LEU A 120 22.60 29.50 -7.20
CA LEU A 120 21.28 28.95 -6.89
C LEU A 120 20.30 29.99 -6.34
N GLY A 121 20.73 31.26 -6.28
CA GLY A 121 19.95 32.38 -5.76
C GLY A 121 20.05 32.57 -4.24
N PHE A 122 20.99 31.89 -3.56
CA PHE A 122 21.25 32.12 -2.14
C PHE A 122 22.39 33.12 -1.98
N TYR A 123 22.10 34.34 -1.51
CA TYR A 123 23.14 35.35 -1.31
C TYR A 123 23.63 35.30 0.14
N LEU A 124 24.96 35.30 0.34
CA LEU A 124 25.57 35.29 1.68
C LEU A 124 25.22 36.53 2.53
N ALA A 125 24.68 37.58 1.91
CA ALA A 125 24.18 38.79 2.58
C ALA A 125 22.72 38.68 3.06
N ASP A 126 22.01 37.63 2.68
CA ASP A 126 20.65 37.37 3.15
C ASP A 126 20.71 37.01 4.65
N ALA A 127 19.89 37.69 5.46
CA ALA A 127 19.88 37.51 6.92
C ALA A 127 19.31 36.14 7.35
N GLU A 128 18.78 35.35 6.42
CA GLU A 128 18.24 34.02 6.70
C GLU A 128 19.29 32.94 6.44
N PRO A 129 19.70 32.19 7.48
CA PRO A 129 20.65 31.09 7.31
C PRO A 129 20.04 29.99 6.44
N ILE A 130 20.77 29.62 5.40
CA ILE A 130 20.42 28.50 4.51
C ILE A 130 20.31 27.24 5.39
N SER A 131 19.14 26.63 5.40
CA SER A 131 18.83 25.45 6.22
C SER A 131 18.68 24.22 5.32
N PRO A 132 19.79 23.54 4.94
CA PRO A 132 19.72 22.32 4.15
C PRO A 132 19.03 21.21 4.94
N ILE A 133 18.26 20.37 4.24
CA ILE A 133 17.64 19.19 4.84
C ILE A 133 18.73 18.16 5.17
N LEU A 134 18.68 17.62 6.38
CA LEU A 134 19.57 16.55 6.81
C LEU A 134 19.01 15.22 6.31
N ILE A 135 19.79 14.48 5.55
CA ILE A 135 19.43 13.17 5.02
C ILE A 135 20.46 12.13 5.45
N ASN A 136 20.07 10.87 5.55
CA ASN A 136 21.02 9.81 5.87
C ASN A 136 21.92 9.52 4.66
N LYS A 137 23.05 8.86 4.92
CA LYS A 137 24.06 8.62 3.88
C LYS A 137 23.55 7.63 2.83
N GLU A 138 22.83 6.61 3.26
CA GLU A 138 22.31 5.56 2.40
C GLU A 138 21.36 6.13 1.33
N GLU A 139 20.42 6.98 1.74
CA GLU A 139 19.47 7.70 0.88
C GLU A 139 20.18 8.63 -0.12
N LEU A 140 21.26 9.31 0.30
CA LEU A 140 22.07 10.11 -0.62
C LEU A 140 22.86 9.22 -1.61
N ASP A 141 23.35 8.07 -1.15
CA ASP A 141 24.16 7.16 -1.96
C ASP A 141 23.33 6.40 -3.01
N GLU A 142 22.01 6.30 -2.84
CA GLU A 142 21.07 5.77 -3.85
C GLU A 142 20.87 6.70 -5.05
N LEU A 143 21.10 8.01 -4.89
CA LEU A 143 20.97 8.98 -5.97
C LEU A 143 22.20 8.96 -6.87
N GLU A 144 21.97 8.94 -8.18
CA GLU A 144 23.03 9.07 -9.17
C GLU A 144 23.67 10.46 -9.12
N GLU A 145 24.99 10.51 -9.33
CA GLU A 145 25.74 11.76 -9.26
C GLU A 145 25.60 12.54 -10.56
N GLY A 146 25.10 13.77 -10.45
CA GLY A 146 25.02 14.72 -11.54
C GLY A 146 26.24 15.64 -11.61
N GLU A 147 26.26 16.49 -12.64
CA GLU A 147 27.34 17.48 -12.79
C GLU A 147 27.44 18.41 -11.56
N PRO A 148 28.65 18.74 -11.09
CA PRO A 148 28.84 19.60 -9.94
C PRO A 148 28.40 21.04 -10.24
N ILE A 149 27.80 21.69 -9.24
CA ILE A 149 27.43 23.11 -9.30
C ILE A 149 28.60 23.93 -8.77
N THR A 150 29.11 24.81 -9.63
CA THR A 150 30.27 25.68 -9.39
C THR A 150 29.86 27.14 -9.58
N GLU A 151 30.78 28.06 -9.30
CA GLU A 151 30.58 29.50 -9.54
C GLU A 151 30.42 29.84 -11.03
N GLN A 152 30.86 28.94 -11.93
CA GLN A 152 30.75 29.07 -13.37
C GLN A 152 29.45 28.44 -13.92
N SER A 153 28.68 27.74 -13.09
CA SER A 153 27.43 27.10 -13.50
C SER A 153 26.39 28.16 -13.87
N ILE A 154 25.94 28.13 -15.13
CA ILE A 154 24.94 29.06 -15.65
C ILE A 154 23.55 28.42 -15.52
N TYR A 155 22.65 29.04 -14.77
CA TYR A 155 21.29 28.55 -14.50
C TYR A 155 21.25 27.06 -14.07
N PRO A 156 21.88 26.68 -12.94
CA PRO A 156 21.91 25.30 -12.47
C PRO A 156 20.51 24.71 -12.16
N LYS A 157 19.53 25.55 -11.77
CA LYS A 157 18.12 25.14 -11.59
C LYS A 157 17.31 25.15 -12.89
N GLY A 158 17.90 25.66 -13.97
CA GLY A 158 17.22 25.88 -15.23
C GLY A 158 16.45 27.21 -15.28
N ILE A 159 16.16 27.67 -16.49
CA ILE A 159 15.29 28.82 -16.76
C ILE A 159 14.66 28.68 -18.15
N LEU A 160 13.42 29.10 -18.30
CA LEU A 160 12.81 29.29 -19.62
C LEU A 160 13.18 30.66 -20.17
N ILE A 161 13.69 30.70 -21.40
CA ILE A 161 14.03 31.94 -22.09
C ILE A 161 13.43 32.00 -23.49
N LYS A 162 13.18 33.23 -23.93
CA LYS A 162 12.80 33.55 -25.32
C LYS A 162 13.59 34.78 -25.81
N SER A 163 13.66 34.95 -27.11
CA SER A 163 14.22 36.15 -27.76
C SER A 163 13.14 36.85 -28.59
N ASP A 164 13.54 37.58 -29.64
CA ASP A 164 12.63 38.15 -30.64
C ASP A 164 11.87 37.09 -31.44
N SER A 165 12.36 35.83 -31.45
CA SER A 165 11.64 34.72 -32.06
C SER A 165 10.57 34.14 -31.13
N ALA A 166 9.55 33.51 -31.69
CA ALA A 166 8.52 32.82 -30.90
C ALA A 166 9.01 31.52 -30.24
N ALA A 167 10.23 31.07 -30.53
CA ALA A 167 10.79 29.84 -29.97
C ALA A 167 11.17 30.03 -28.50
N ILE A 168 10.78 29.05 -27.68
CA ILE A 168 11.10 28.98 -26.26
C ILE A 168 12.22 27.96 -26.05
N TYR A 169 13.18 28.31 -25.21
CA TYR A 169 14.30 27.44 -24.86
C TYR A 169 14.35 27.25 -23.35
N TYR A 170 14.61 26.02 -22.92
CA TYR A 170 15.02 25.73 -21.55
C TYR A 170 16.54 25.78 -21.47
N VAL A 171 17.10 26.61 -20.60
CA VAL A 171 18.55 26.69 -20.39
C VAL A 171 18.89 26.16 -19.01
N LYS A 172 19.69 25.09 -18.96
CA LYS A 172 20.23 24.52 -17.72
C LYS A 172 21.71 24.23 -17.91
N HIS A 173 22.53 24.58 -16.92
CA HIS A 173 23.99 24.42 -16.97
C HIS A 173 24.64 25.02 -18.24
N GLY A 174 24.10 26.15 -18.72
CA GLY A 174 24.60 26.85 -19.92
C GLY A 174 24.29 26.15 -21.25
N ILE A 175 23.50 25.09 -21.24
CA ILE A 175 23.03 24.39 -22.44
C ILE A 175 21.59 24.81 -22.70
N LYS A 176 21.29 25.25 -23.92
CA LYS A 176 19.94 25.57 -24.37
C LYS A 176 19.33 24.38 -25.10
N HIS A 177 18.13 24.02 -24.67
CA HIS A 177 17.31 22.98 -25.26
C HIS A 177 16.06 23.61 -25.87
N LEU A 178 15.78 23.29 -27.13
CA LEU A 178 14.61 23.81 -27.82
C LEU A 178 13.34 23.10 -27.31
N LEU A 179 12.29 23.86 -27.01
CA LEU A 179 10.94 23.31 -26.89
C LEU A 179 10.31 23.32 -28.28
N LEU A 180 10.07 22.13 -28.84
CA LEU A 180 9.61 22.00 -30.21
C LEU A 180 8.17 22.50 -30.41
N ASP A 181 7.31 22.35 -29.39
CA ASP A 181 5.95 22.87 -29.42
C ASP A 181 5.40 23.21 -28.02
N GLU A 182 4.17 23.74 -28.00
CA GLU A 182 3.47 24.19 -26.80
C GLU A 182 3.13 23.06 -25.82
N SER A 183 3.02 21.80 -26.29
CA SER A 183 2.73 20.67 -25.39
C SER A 183 3.85 20.46 -24.39
N VAL A 184 5.11 20.59 -24.82
CA VAL A 184 6.27 20.51 -23.91
C VAL A 184 6.26 21.65 -22.90
N TRP A 185 5.89 22.85 -23.33
CA TRP A 185 5.82 24.01 -22.43
C TRP A 185 4.71 23.86 -21.37
N ARG A 186 3.54 23.33 -21.76
CA ARG A 186 2.44 23.08 -20.83
C ARG A 186 2.69 21.92 -19.89
N GLU A 187 3.13 20.78 -20.42
CA GLU A 187 3.28 19.56 -19.63
C GLU A 187 4.52 19.62 -18.72
N ASN A 188 5.69 20.02 -19.23
CA ASN A 188 6.92 19.98 -18.43
C ASN A 188 7.12 21.23 -17.55
N PHE A 189 6.50 22.35 -17.90
CA PHE A 189 6.76 23.65 -17.25
C PHE A 189 5.50 24.40 -16.83
N ASN A 190 4.31 23.78 -16.91
CA ASN A 190 3.04 24.37 -16.50
C ASN A 190 2.78 25.77 -17.11
N GLY A 191 3.29 26.03 -18.32
CA GLY A 191 3.15 27.32 -18.98
C GLY A 191 3.87 28.49 -18.28
N GLU A 192 4.93 28.23 -17.50
CA GLU A 192 5.74 29.26 -16.85
C GLU A 192 6.24 30.31 -17.86
N GLU A 193 6.14 31.59 -17.49
CA GLU A 193 6.46 32.68 -18.42
C GLU A 193 7.97 32.74 -18.74
N PRO A 194 8.38 32.62 -20.02
CA PRO A 194 9.79 32.66 -20.37
C PRO A 194 10.38 34.06 -20.22
N SER A 195 11.57 34.13 -19.63
CA SER A 195 12.35 35.36 -19.53
C SER A 195 12.88 35.80 -20.89
N TYR A 196 12.69 37.08 -21.23
CA TYR A 196 13.20 37.62 -22.48
C TYR A 196 14.70 37.95 -22.38
N VAL A 197 15.48 37.51 -23.37
CA VAL A 197 16.90 37.82 -23.51
C VAL A 197 17.25 38.25 -24.94
N SER A 198 18.37 38.95 -25.10
CA SER A 198 18.87 39.30 -26.43
C SER A 198 19.22 38.05 -27.25
N GLN A 199 19.10 38.12 -28.58
CA GLN A 199 19.52 37.02 -29.45
C GLN A 199 21.00 36.66 -29.30
N ALA A 200 21.85 37.64 -29.00
CA ALA A 200 23.28 37.41 -28.75
C ALA A 200 23.50 36.57 -27.48
N THR A 201 22.77 36.87 -26.40
CA THR A 201 22.79 36.09 -25.16
C THR A 201 22.29 34.67 -25.40
N LEU A 202 21.16 34.51 -26.09
CA LEU A 202 20.62 33.20 -26.45
C LEU A 202 21.61 32.38 -27.29
N ASN A 203 22.38 33.03 -28.17
CA ASN A 203 23.38 32.37 -29.02
C ASN A 203 24.68 32.01 -28.27
N SER A 204 24.94 32.59 -27.11
CA SER A 204 26.13 32.24 -26.31
C SER A 204 26.01 30.89 -25.57
N TYR A 205 24.81 30.35 -25.43
CA TYR A 205 24.59 29.03 -24.82
C TYR A 205 24.85 27.90 -25.81
N SER A 206 25.47 26.82 -25.31
CA SER A 206 25.69 25.59 -26.06
C SER A 206 24.36 24.97 -26.46
N ILE A 207 24.25 24.44 -27.68
CA ILE A 207 23.02 23.78 -28.15
C ILE A 207 22.99 22.36 -27.61
N GLY A 208 21.89 21.99 -26.94
CA GLY A 208 21.56 20.62 -26.57
C GLY A 208 20.42 20.06 -27.41
N ASP A 209 20.10 18.80 -27.16
CA ASP A 209 18.96 18.13 -27.81
C ASP A 209 17.63 18.79 -27.38
N PRO A 210 16.58 18.73 -28.21
CA PRO A 210 15.28 19.26 -27.84
C PRO A 210 14.71 18.58 -26.58
N ILE A 211 13.91 19.30 -25.80
CA ILE A 211 13.25 18.75 -24.61
C ILE A 211 12.13 17.80 -25.03
N ALA A 212 12.21 16.55 -24.59
CA ALA A 212 11.13 15.58 -24.68
C ALA A 212 10.05 15.85 -23.62
N LEU A 213 8.85 15.33 -23.84
CA LEU A 213 7.79 15.34 -22.84
C LEU A 213 8.24 14.54 -21.61
N TRP A 214 7.99 15.09 -20.43
CA TRP A 214 8.34 14.43 -19.17
C TRP A 214 7.54 13.15 -18.96
N ASP A 215 8.07 12.22 -18.18
CA ASP A 215 7.29 11.07 -17.73
C ASP A 215 6.09 11.57 -16.94
N GLN A 216 4.92 11.00 -17.24
CA GLN A 216 3.54 11.38 -16.88
C GLN A 216 2.83 12.34 -17.83
N ALA A 217 3.51 12.95 -18.81
CA ALA A 217 2.84 13.80 -19.78
C ALA A 217 1.72 13.04 -20.50
N LEU A 218 0.56 13.69 -20.63
CA LEU A 218 -0.58 13.16 -21.37
C LEU A 218 -0.93 14.13 -22.49
N VAL A 219 -0.80 13.67 -23.73
CA VAL A 219 -0.94 14.55 -24.90
C VAL A 219 -1.83 13.93 -25.97
N ARG A 220 -2.35 14.77 -26.84
CA ARG A 220 -3.06 14.37 -28.05
C ARG A 220 -2.20 14.66 -29.26
N SER A 221 -2.08 13.74 -30.20
CA SER A 221 -1.41 13.98 -31.48
C SER A 221 -2.33 14.68 -32.49
N GLU A 222 -1.73 15.18 -33.57
CA GLU A 222 -2.44 15.79 -34.72
C GLU A 222 -3.49 14.86 -35.35
N ASP A 223 -3.29 13.55 -35.30
CA ASP A 223 -4.23 12.53 -35.78
C ASP A 223 -5.22 12.04 -34.70
N ASN A 224 -5.40 12.82 -33.62
CA ASN A 224 -6.30 12.56 -32.50
C ASN A 224 -6.02 11.26 -31.70
N LYS A 225 -4.79 10.74 -31.75
CA LYS A 225 -4.38 9.65 -30.85
C LYS A 225 -3.93 10.24 -29.51
N ILE A 226 -4.18 9.51 -28.43
CA ILE A 226 -3.77 9.91 -27.08
C ILE A 226 -2.48 9.15 -26.74
N TYR A 227 -1.51 9.83 -26.17
CA TYR A 227 -0.24 9.24 -25.73
C TYR A 227 0.03 9.62 -24.29
N VAL A 228 0.55 8.66 -23.52
CA VAL A 228 1.13 8.87 -22.20
C VAL A 228 2.62 8.58 -22.25
N PHE A 229 3.39 9.38 -21.54
CA PHE A 229 4.83 9.20 -21.36
C PHE A 229 5.05 8.56 -19.99
N SER A 230 5.80 7.46 -19.92
CA SER A 230 6.09 6.78 -18.65
C SER A 230 7.31 5.88 -18.80
N ASN A 231 8.18 5.83 -17.78
CA ASN A 231 9.43 5.07 -17.80
C ASN A 231 10.28 5.36 -19.06
N GLY A 232 10.37 6.62 -19.49
CA GLY A 232 11.10 7.03 -20.69
C GLY A 232 10.53 6.51 -22.01
N LYS A 233 9.26 6.08 -22.04
CA LYS A 233 8.59 5.53 -23.22
C LYS A 233 7.29 6.28 -23.53
N LYS A 234 7.04 6.53 -24.81
CA LYS A 234 5.76 7.01 -25.33
C LYS A 234 4.83 5.84 -25.59
N LYS A 235 3.73 5.73 -24.84
CA LYS A 235 2.73 4.66 -24.96
C LYS A 235 1.43 5.22 -25.53
N ARG A 236 0.89 4.58 -26.56
CA ARG A 236 -0.39 4.99 -27.18
C ARG A 236 -1.56 4.47 -26.34
N VAL A 237 -2.49 5.33 -25.98
CA VAL A 237 -3.79 4.91 -25.42
C VAL A 237 -4.75 4.62 -26.57
N MET A 238 -5.26 3.38 -26.66
CA MET A 238 -5.99 2.94 -27.85
C MET A 238 -7.39 3.52 -28.00
N SER A 239 -7.99 4.02 -26.92
CA SER A 239 -9.26 4.76 -27.01
C SER A 239 -9.36 5.88 -25.98
N GLU A 240 -10.12 6.91 -26.32
CA GLU A 240 -10.45 8.00 -25.40
C GLU A 240 -11.22 7.49 -24.17
N SER A 241 -12.04 6.43 -24.32
CA SER A 241 -12.72 5.80 -23.18
C SER A 241 -11.72 5.20 -22.18
N ILE A 242 -10.68 4.51 -22.67
CA ILE A 242 -9.60 4.00 -21.80
C ILE A 242 -8.90 5.18 -21.11
N ALA A 243 -8.58 6.23 -21.85
CA ALA A 243 -7.91 7.41 -21.31
C ALA A 243 -8.74 8.08 -20.19
N GLN A 244 -10.05 8.28 -20.40
CA GLN A 244 -10.96 8.89 -19.43
C GLN A 244 -11.10 8.03 -18.17
N LYS A 245 -11.09 6.70 -18.31
CA LYS A 245 -11.17 5.77 -17.19
C LYS A 245 -9.92 5.78 -16.32
N VAL A 246 -8.73 5.85 -16.95
CA VAL A 246 -7.44 5.81 -16.24
C VAL A 246 -7.09 7.18 -15.65
N TYR A 247 -7.20 8.23 -16.46
CA TYR A 247 -6.68 9.56 -16.12
C TYR A 247 -7.78 10.55 -15.71
N GLY A 248 -9.05 10.17 -15.82
CA GLY A 248 -10.20 11.02 -15.49
C GLY A 248 -10.65 11.91 -16.65
N ILE A 249 -11.95 12.18 -16.71
CA ILE A 249 -12.59 12.95 -17.79
C ILE A 249 -12.01 14.38 -17.92
N SER A 250 -11.72 15.02 -16.79
CA SER A 250 -11.16 16.38 -16.75
C SER A 250 -9.79 16.48 -17.41
N SER A 251 -8.94 15.47 -17.22
CA SER A 251 -7.59 15.43 -17.79
C SER A 251 -7.65 15.24 -19.30
N ILE A 252 -8.62 14.45 -19.79
CA ILE A 252 -8.75 14.15 -21.22
C ILE A 252 -9.36 15.28 -22.03
N SER A 253 -10.22 16.10 -21.44
CA SER A 253 -10.88 17.20 -22.14
C SER A 253 -9.96 18.38 -22.45
N ALA A 254 -8.81 18.48 -21.78
CA ALA A 254 -7.88 19.60 -21.84
C ALA A 254 -6.47 19.23 -22.35
N LEU A 255 -6.32 18.08 -23.04
CA LEU A 255 -5.00 17.61 -23.50
C LEU A 255 -4.34 18.59 -24.49
N PRO A 256 -3.07 18.95 -24.29
CA PRO A 256 -2.34 19.73 -25.27
C PRO A 256 -2.06 18.90 -26.53
N LEU A 257 -1.94 19.60 -27.66
CA LEU A 257 -1.64 19.02 -28.96
C LEU A 257 -0.11 18.90 -29.12
N ALA A 258 0.39 17.68 -29.27
CA ALA A 258 1.79 17.38 -29.53
C ALA A 258 2.02 17.08 -31.02
N THR A 259 3.05 17.71 -31.59
CA THR A 259 3.49 17.48 -32.97
C THR A 259 4.20 16.13 -33.11
N GLN A 260 4.24 15.58 -34.32
CA GLN A 260 4.98 14.33 -34.56
C GLN A 260 6.47 14.45 -34.19
N ALA A 261 7.07 15.62 -34.39
CA ALA A 261 8.47 15.87 -34.03
C ALA A 261 8.73 15.73 -32.52
N VAL A 262 7.82 16.21 -31.66
CA VAL A 262 7.90 15.98 -30.20
C VAL A 262 7.71 14.52 -29.86
N LEU A 263 6.70 13.88 -30.46
CA LEU A 263 6.41 12.48 -30.18
C LEU A 263 7.61 11.58 -30.55
N ASP A 264 8.35 11.90 -31.60
CA ASP A 264 9.49 11.10 -32.09
C ASP A 264 10.77 11.25 -31.26
N LEU A 265 10.82 12.20 -30.31
CA LEU A 265 11.94 12.32 -29.35
C LEU A 265 12.00 11.14 -28.37
N THR A 266 10.87 10.45 -28.16
CA THR A 266 10.76 9.36 -27.19
C THR A 266 10.43 8.05 -27.88
N GLU A 267 11.18 7.00 -27.52
CA GLU A 267 10.96 5.66 -28.06
C GLU A 267 9.53 5.17 -27.76
N THR A 268 8.93 4.50 -28.74
CA THR A 268 7.60 3.90 -28.57
C THR A 268 7.67 2.72 -27.60
N GLY A 269 6.83 2.79 -26.57
CA GLY A 269 6.56 1.67 -25.68
C GLY A 269 5.31 0.90 -26.10
N ASP A 270 5.00 -0.15 -25.35
CA ASP A 270 3.80 -0.95 -25.58
C ASP A 270 2.53 -0.06 -25.43
N PRO A 271 1.56 -0.20 -26.35
CA PRO A 271 0.33 0.58 -26.28
C PRO A 271 -0.49 0.18 -25.04
N ILE A 272 -1.24 1.13 -24.50
CA ILE A 272 -2.30 0.91 -23.54
C ILE A 272 -3.56 0.58 -24.34
N ASP A 273 -3.69 -0.69 -24.69
CA ASP A 273 -4.71 -1.18 -25.62
C ASP A 273 -5.94 -1.79 -24.96
N TYR A 274 -5.89 -1.99 -23.65
CA TYR A 274 -6.87 -2.80 -22.97
C TYR A 274 -6.97 -2.48 -21.47
N ILE A 275 -8.15 -2.01 -21.05
CA ILE A 275 -8.73 -2.38 -19.76
C ILE A 275 -9.97 -3.14 -20.17
N ASP A 276 -10.00 -4.46 -20.00
CA ASP A 276 -11.22 -5.16 -20.32
C ASP A 276 -12.34 -4.75 -19.37
N ASP A 277 -13.40 -4.18 -19.92
CA ASP A 277 -14.73 -4.13 -19.31
C ASP A 277 -15.64 -5.27 -19.78
N THR A 278 -15.13 -6.16 -20.63
CA THR A 278 -15.76 -7.42 -21.09
C THR A 278 -15.15 -8.70 -20.46
N VAL A 279 -13.99 -8.61 -19.79
CA VAL A 279 -13.62 -9.53 -18.70
C VAL A 279 -14.39 -8.99 -17.51
N GLN A 280 -15.64 -9.43 -17.44
CA GLN A 280 -16.21 -9.79 -16.16
C GLN A 280 -15.19 -10.69 -15.47
N ASP A 281 -14.84 -10.39 -14.21
CA ASP A 281 -14.43 -11.43 -13.27
C ASP A 281 -15.42 -12.59 -13.51
N PRO A 282 -14.97 -13.78 -13.95
CA PRO A 282 -15.84 -14.71 -14.65
C PRO A 282 -17.09 -14.89 -13.83
N ALA A 283 -18.24 -14.66 -14.46
CA ALA A 283 -19.51 -15.09 -13.91
C ALA A 283 -19.38 -16.60 -13.68
N ASN A 284 -19.08 -16.95 -12.43
CA ASN A 284 -18.72 -18.26 -11.93
C ASN A 284 -17.36 -18.79 -12.41
N TYR A 285 -16.54 -19.25 -11.45
CA TYR A 285 -15.65 -20.38 -11.71
C TYR A 285 -16.53 -21.56 -12.12
N VAL A 286 -16.62 -21.80 -13.42
CA VAL A 286 -17.25 -23.00 -13.98
C VAL A 286 -16.14 -24.02 -14.13
N SER A 287 -16.19 -25.11 -13.36
CA SER A 287 -15.25 -26.20 -13.58
C SER A 287 -15.46 -26.75 -14.99
N TYR A 288 -14.43 -27.34 -15.60
CA TYR A 288 -14.54 -27.99 -16.92
C TYR A 288 -15.68 -29.02 -17.01
N ALA A 289 -16.27 -29.46 -15.89
CA ALA A 289 -17.41 -30.37 -15.84
C ALA A 289 -18.74 -29.72 -16.29
N ASP A 290 -18.99 -28.43 -16.02
CA ASP A 290 -20.34 -27.85 -16.23
C ASP A 290 -20.55 -27.26 -17.64
N LYS A 291 -19.47 -27.07 -18.42
CA LYS A 291 -19.57 -26.71 -19.85
C LYS A 291 -20.24 -27.79 -20.71
N GLN A 292 -20.42 -29.00 -20.18
CA GLN A 292 -21.05 -30.12 -20.89
C GLN A 292 -22.59 -30.12 -20.81
N GLN A 293 -23.24 -29.21 -20.06
CA GLN A 293 -24.69 -29.34 -19.75
C GLN A 293 -25.63 -28.21 -20.20
N GLY A 294 -25.26 -27.36 -21.17
CA GLY A 294 -26.20 -26.60 -22.00
C GLY A 294 -27.41 -25.92 -21.31
N LYS A 295 -27.24 -25.25 -20.16
CA LYS A 295 -28.32 -24.49 -19.49
C LYS A 295 -28.27 -23.01 -19.86
N THR A 296 -29.39 -22.49 -20.36
CA THR A 296 -29.61 -21.06 -20.60
C THR A 296 -29.73 -20.31 -19.26
N ILE A 297 -28.88 -19.32 -19.01
CA ILE A 297 -28.89 -18.53 -17.76
C ILE A 297 -29.80 -17.31 -17.93
N VAL A 298 -30.74 -17.14 -17.00
CA VAL A 298 -31.59 -15.94 -16.86
C VAL A 298 -30.82 -14.89 -16.05
N LYS A 299 -30.70 -13.68 -16.59
CA LYS A 299 -30.08 -12.50 -15.94
C LYS A 299 -30.78 -12.20 -14.60
N ASN A 300 -30.05 -12.16 -13.48
CA ASN A 300 -30.63 -11.74 -12.20
C ASN A 300 -30.74 -10.20 -12.16
N PRO A 301 -31.96 -9.62 -12.03
CA PRO A 301 -32.14 -8.17 -12.05
C PRO A 301 -31.72 -7.47 -10.75
N PHE A 302 -31.56 -8.18 -9.63
CA PHE A 302 -31.08 -7.63 -8.36
C PHE A 302 -29.55 -7.67 -8.32
N TYR A 303 -28.89 -6.52 -8.15
CA TYR A 303 -27.42 -6.44 -8.12
C TYR A 303 -26.94 -5.39 -7.13
N ALA A 304 -26.18 -5.83 -6.13
CA ALA A 304 -25.67 -4.99 -5.07
C ALA A 304 -24.18 -4.64 -5.30
N LEU A 305 -23.85 -3.36 -5.19
CA LEU A 305 -22.47 -2.90 -5.16
C LEU A 305 -22.14 -2.48 -3.73
N PHE A 306 -21.18 -3.12 -3.10
CA PHE A 306 -20.73 -2.75 -1.76
C PHE A 306 -20.25 -1.29 -1.69
N ASP A 307 -20.58 -0.60 -0.60
CA ASP A 307 -20.19 0.79 -0.33
C ASP A 307 -19.36 0.90 0.94
N ILE A 308 -19.84 0.40 2.09
CA ILE A 308 -19.08 0.41 3.35
C ILE A 308 -19.46 -0.75 4.27
N LEU A 309 -18.51 -1.14 5.11
CA LEU A 309 -18.73 -1.94 6.32
C LEU A 309 -17.94 -1.28 7.46
N ASP A 310 -18.66 -0.70 8.41
CA ASP A 310 -18.12 -0.19 9.66
C ASP A 310 -18.58 -1.13 10.78
N ALA A 311 -17.66 -1.98 11.23
CA ALA A 311 -17.88 -2.98 12.25
C ALA A 311 -16.68 -3.02 13.22
N PRO A 312 -16.90 -3.26 14.51
CA PRO A 312 -15.81 -3.33 15.48
C PRO A 312 -14.91 -4.53 15.17
N LYS A 313 -13.60 -4.30 15.14
CA LYS A 313 -12.60 -5.38 14.94
C LYS A 313 -12.32 -6.16 16.22
N VAL A 314 -12.63 -5.57 17.37
CA VAL A 314 -12.35 -6.13 18.70
C VAL A 314 -13.48 -5.75 19.66
N LEU A 315 -13.98 -6.72 20.43
CA LEU A 315 -15.00 -6.52 21.47
C LEU A 315 -14.64 -7.27 22.76
N LEU A 316 -15.17 -6.83 23.90
CA LEU A 316 -15.13 -7.61 25.15
C LEU A 316 -16.35 -8.55 25.21
N PRO A 317 -16.26 -9.68 25.94
CA PRO A 317 -17.39 -10.53 26.26
C PRO A 317 -18.65 -9.76 26.68
N GLY A 318 -19.75 -9.96 25.95
CA GLY A 318 -21.04 -9.30 26.23
C GLY A 318 -21.11 -7.81 25.89
N ALA A 319 -20.05 -7.21 25.31
CA ALA A 319 -20.07 -5.82 24.89
C ALA A 319 -21.09 -5.58 23.77
N LYS A 320 -21.77 -4.44 23.80
CA LYS A 320 -22.70 -4.01 22.76
C LYS A 320 -22.04 -3.01 21.82
N ALA A 321 -22.31 -3.13 20.53
CA ALA A 321 -21.86 -2.20 19.50
C ALA A 321 -22.91 -2.07 18.39
N THR A 322 -22.64 -1.21 17.41
CA THR A 322 -23.47 -1.07 16.21
C THR A 322 -22.60 -1.31 15.00
N VAL A 323 -23.08 -2.13 14.06
CA VAL A 323 -22.48 -2.32 12.75
C VAL A 323 -23.26 -1.50 11.74
N ILE A 324 -22.55 -0.74 10.90
CA ILE A 324 -23.15 -0.03 9.77
C ILE A 324 -22.65 -0.67 8.49
N VAL A 325 -23.55 -1.15 7.65
CA VAL A 325 -23.19 -1.70 6.34
C VAL A 325 -24.07 -1.10 5.26
N ARG A 326 -23.44 -0.73 4.14
CA ARG A 326 -24.13 -0.11 3.00
C ARG A 326 -23.79 -0.79 1.69
N TRP A 327 -24.82 -0.92 0.85
CA TRP A 327 -24.68 -1.29 -0.56
C TRP A 327 -25.47 -0.33 -1.43
N ARG A 328 -24.95 -0.08 -2.62
CA ARG A 328 -25.61 0.66 -3.68
C ARG A 328 -26.39 -0.29 -4.57
N ASN A 329 -27.65 0.05 -4.86
CA ASN A 329 -28.41 -0.68 -5.85
C ASN A 329 -27.87 -0.37 -7.25
N ARG A 330 -27.39 -1.39 -7.94
CA ARG A 330 -26.89 -1.31 -9.31
C ARG A 330 -27.61 -2.29 -10.24
N GLY A 331 -28.69 -2.90 -9.75
CA GLY A 331 -29.57 -3.76 -10.53
C GLY A 331 -30.60 -2.98 -11.35
N ASP A 332 -31.37 -3.72 -12.15
CA ASP A 332 -32.42 -3.16 -13.01
C ASP A 332 -33.75 -2.97 -12.26
N VAL A 333 -33.83 -3.40 -10.99
CA VAL A 333 -35.02 -3.33 -10.14
C VAL A 333 -34.75 -2.62 -8.82
N SER A 334 -35.76 -1.89 -8.32
CA SER A 334 -35.74 -1.31 -6.97
C SER A 334 -35.78 -2.41 -5.91
N TRP A 335 -35.10 -2.20 -4.80
CA TRP A 335 -35.09 -3.10 -3.64
C TRP A 335 -36.18 -2.66 -2.66
N PRO A 336 -37.30 -3.39 -2.53
CA PRO A 336 -38.41 -2.95 -1.70
C PRO A 336 -38.09 -3.12 -0.21
N ALA A 337 -38.50 -2.13 0.60
CA ALA A 337 -38.49 -2.27 2.05
C ALA A 337 -39.29 -3.51 2.48
N GLY A 338 -38.76 -4.28 3.42
CA GLY A 338 -39.40 -5.51 3.88
C GLY A 338 -39.40 -6.69 2.90
N GLN A 339 -38.78 -6.57 1.72
CA GLN A 339 -38.49 -7.69 0.80
C GLN A 339 -37.00 -7.82 0.49
N THR A 340 -36.17 -6.98 1.09
CA THR A 340 -34.71 -7.02 1.04
C THR A 340 -34.19 -7.09 2.46
N TYR A 341 -33.20 -7.93 2.72
CA TYR A 341 -32.68 -8.19 4.05
C TYR A 341 -31.17 -8.22 4.06
N LEU A 342 -30.58 -7.85 5.18
CA LEU A 342 -29.22 -8.17 5.52
C LEU A 342 -29.22 -9.46 6.34
N LYS A 343 -28.58 -10.50 5.81
CA LYS A 343 -28.28 -11.74 6.51
C LYS A 343 -26.90 -11.67 7.16
N MET A 344 -26.82 -12.10 8.42
CA MET A 344 -25.60 -12.15 9.22
C MET A 344 -25.33 -13.57 9.72
N ILE A 345 -24.18 -14.15 9.36
CA ILE A 345 -23.76 -15.50 9.77
C ILE A 345 -22.29 -15.53 10.20
N ASP A 346 -21.89 -16.46 11.06
CA ASP A 346 -20.47 -16.73 11.30
C ASP A 346 -19.95 -17.68 10.19
N GLU A 347 -18.66 -17.64 9.85
CA GLU A 347 -18.09 -18.50 8.77
C GLU A 347 -18.48 -19.99 8.93
N ASP A 348 -18.43 -20.49 10.16
CA ASP A 348 -18.66 -21.91 10.46
C ASP A 348 -20.08 -22.23 10.96
N HIS A 349 -20.99 -21.25 10.99
CA HIS A 349 -22.35 -21.42 11.52
C HIS A 349 -23.41 -20.67 10.70
N GLU A 350 -24.59 -21.27 10.52
CA GLU A 350 -25.71 -20.66 9.74
C GLU A 350 -26.34 -19.41 10.39
N THR A 351 -25.89 -19.04 11.58
CA THR A 351 -26.34 -17.90 12.37
C THR A 351 -25.16 -17.11 12.90
N SER A 352 -25.36 -15.82 13.11
CA SER A 352 -24.37 -14.96 13.75
C SER A 352 -24.39 -15.12 15.27
N SER A 353 -23.22 -15.20 15.89
CA SER A 353 -23.09 -15.15 17.36
C SER A 353 -23.33 -13.75 17.95
N PHE A 354 -23.52 -12.74 17.10
CA PHE A 354 -23.60 -11.33 17.50
C PHE A 354 -25.03 -10.75 17.51
N VAL A 355 -26.00 -11.43 16.90
CA VAL A 355 -27.39 -10.95 16.79
C VAL A 355 -28.38 -12.07 17.09
N GLU A 356 -29.54 -11.72 17.67
CA GLU A 356 -30.62 -12.67 17.91
C GLU A 356 -31.37 -13.05 16.62
N GLN A 357 -31.52 -12.08 15.70
CA GLN A 357 -32.14 -12.28 14.39
C GLN A 357 -31.09 -12.09 13.31
N ASN A 358 -30.79 -13.18 12.60
CA ASN A 358 -29.78 -13.20 11.55
C ASN A 358 -30.27 -12.59 10.22
N ARG A 359 -31.51 -12.09 10.14
CA ARG A 359 -32.06 -11.39 8.96
C ARG A 359 -32.68 -10.06 9.37
N ILE A 360 -32.06 -8.97 8.95
CA ILE A 360 -32.47 -7.61 9.27
C ILE A 360 -33.15 -7.00 8.04
N PRO A 361 -34.44 -6.60 8.09
CA PRO A 361 -35.14 -6.05 6.93
C PRO A 361 -34.63 -4.65 6.57
N LEU A 362 -34.59 -4.36 5.28
CA LEU A 362 -34.34 -3.02 4.76
C LEU A 362 -35.51 -2.10 5.11
N GLU A 363 -35.22 -0.97 5.74
CA GLU A 363 -36.26 -0.03 6.22
C GLU A 363 -36.94 0.79 5.13
N LYS A 364 -36.20 1.11 4.06
CA LYS A 364 -36.67 2.00 2.98
C LYS A 364 -36.36 1.41 1.62
N THR A 365 -37.28 1.57 0.68
CA THR A 365 -37.08 1.12 -0.70
C THR A 365 -35.92 1.87 -1.35
N VAL A 366 -35.01 1.14 -1.98
CA VAL A 366 -33.79 1.68 -2.61
C VAL A 366 -33.87 1.49 -4.12
N THR A 367 -33.93 2.60 -4.86
CA THR A 367 -33.95 2.58 -6.33
C THR A 367 -32.53 2.59 -6.89
N TYR A 368 -32.39 2.50 -8.22
CA TYR A 368 -31.10 2.52 -8.90
C TYR A 368 -30.19 3.64 -8.40
N ASN A 369 -28.94 3.28 -8.10
CA ASN A 369 -27.87 4.13 -7.60
C ASN A 369 -28.04 4.69 -6.17
N MET A 370 -29.16 4.42 -5.49
CA MET A 370 -29.34 4.76 -4.07
C MET A 370 -28.63 3.73 -3.17
N LEU A 371 -28.34 4.15 -1.93
CA LEU A 371 -27.74 3.30 -0.90
C LEU A 371 -28.82 2.64 -0.04
N ALA A 372 -28.71 1.32 0.13
CA ALA A 372 -29.31 0.57 1.22
C ALA A 372 -28.36 0.63 2.41
N THR A 373 -28.86 1.09 3.55
CA THR A 373 -28.11 1.20 4.80
C THR A 373 -28.76 0.32 5.85
N PHE A 374 -27.95 -0.48 6.53
CA PHE A 374 -28.34 -1.26 7.68
C PHE A 374 -27.51 -0.82 8.88
N GLU A 375 -28.19 -0.42 9.95
CA GLU A 375 -27.59 -0.11 11.24
C GLU A 375 -28.01 -1.20 12.22
N VAL A 376 -27.11 -2.16 12.48
CA VAL A 376 -27.42 -3.37 13.22
C VAL A 376 -26.79 -3.30 14.61
N PRO A 377 -27.59 -3.28 15.69
CA PRO A 377 -27.05 -3.45 17.04
C PRO A 377 -26.57 -4.90 17.23
N ILE A 378 -25.34 -5.06 17.71
CA ILE A 378 -24.71 -6.35 17.98
C ILE A 378 -24.34 -6.49 19.46
N SER A 379 -24.30 -7.72 19.96
CA SER A 379 -23.79 -8.07 21.30
C SER A 379 -22.76 -9.19 21.18
N ALA A 380 -21.54 -8.97 21.69
CA ALA A 380 -20.49 -9.97 21.64
C ALA A 380 -20.85 -11.23 22.45
N PRO A 381 -20.49 -12.43 21.98
CA PRO A 381 -20.60 -13.65 22.78
C PRO A 381 -19.76 -13.56 24.07
N LYS A 382 -20.06 -14.43 25.03
CA LYS A 382 -19.40 -14.41 26.35
C LYS A 382 -18.02 -15.07 26.34
N ASP A 383 -17.81 -16.02 25.44
CA ASP A 383 -16.56 -16.75 25.35
C ASP A 383 -15.59 -15.99 24.43
N PRO A 384 -14.32 -15.78 24.85
CA PRO A 384 -13.31 -15.17 23.99
C PRO A 384 -13.03 -16.03 22.77
N GLN A 385 -13.13 -15.45 21.58
CA GLN A 385 -12.89 -16.13 20.30
C GLN A 385 -12.72 -15.13 19.17
N LYS A 386 -12.05 -15.54 18.09
CA LYS A 386 -12.01 -14.81 16.82
C LYS A 386 -13.14 -15.34 15.93
N ILE A 387 -13.99 -14.44 15.44
CA ILE A 387 -15.16 -14.79 14.63
C ILE A 387 -15.07 -14.03 13.32
N ARG A 388 -15.13 -14.74 12.20
CA ARG A 388 -15.35 -14.13 10.90
C ARG A 388 -16.85 -14.00 10.68
N GLN A 389 -17.34 -12.77 10.78
CA GLN A 389 -18.75 -12.43 10.62
C GLN A 389 -19.03 -12.06 9.16
N TRP A 390 -19.94 -12.76 8.50
CA TRP A 390 -20.42 -12.45 7.15
C TRP A 390 -21.67 -11.58 7.16
N PHE A 391 -21.79 -10.74 6.13
CA PHE A 391 -22.85 -9.80 5.85
C PHE A 391 -23.28 -10.01 4.40
N ILE A 392 -24.54 -10.40 4.18
CA ILE A 392 -25.05 -10.87 2.90
C ILE A 392 -26.37 -10.14 2.62
N LEU A 393 -26.57 -9.54 1.45
CA LEU A 393 -27.91 -9.06 1.10
C LEU A 393 -28.72 -10.20 0.50
N GLU A 394 -29.97 -10.30 0.90
CA GLU A 394 -30.96 -11.22 0.36
C GLU A 394 -32.18 -10.44 -0.13
N TYR A 395 -32.91 -11.00 -1.09
CA TYR A 395 -34.24 -10.51 -1.48
C TYR A 395 -35.23 -11.65 -1.59
N THR A 396 -36.51 -11.31 -1.41
CA THR A 396 -37.63 -12.21 -1.63
C THR A 396 -38.20 -11.99 -3.04
N ASP A 397 -38.36 -13.04 -3.83
CA ASP A 397 -39.03 -12.97 -5.13
C ASP A 397 -40.55 -12.85 -4.99
N GLY A 398 -41.26 -12.66 -6.11
CA GLY A 398 -42.73 -12.59 -6.13
C GLY A 398 -43.45 -13.89 -5.71
N SER A 399 -42.72 -14.99 -5.52
CA SER A 399 -43.24 -16.28 -5.04
C SER A 399 -42.91 -16.56 -3.57
N GLY A 400 -42.20 -15.65 -2.89
CA GLY A 400 -41.82 -15.80 -1.49
C GLY A 400 -40.47 -16.51 -1.26
N ASN A 401 -39.72 -16.84 -2.31
CA ASN A 401 -38.41 -17.48 -2.17
C ASN A 401 -37.32 -16.43 -1.92
N ILE A 402 -36.37 -16.76 -1.04
CA ILE A 402 -35.26 -15.88 -0.68
C ILE A 402 -34.02 -16.24 -1.49
N TYR A 403 -33.37 -15.24 -2.08
CA TYR A 403 -32.12 -15.38 -2.81
C TYR A 403 -31.09 -14.39 -2.32
N GLU A 404 -29.83 -14.81 -2.29
CA GLU A 404 -28.70 -13.91 -2.05
C GLU A 404 -28.51 -12.99 -3.26
N MET A 405 -28.37 -11.70 -2.98
CA MET A 405 -28.08 -10.70 -4.00
C MET A 405 -26.64 -10.86 -4.47
N PRO A 406 -26.40 -10.98 -5.79
CA PRO A 406 -25.07 -10.91 -6.35
C PRO A 406 -24.34 -9.62 -5.91
N GLY A 407 -23.05 -9.75 -5.57
CA GLY A 407 -22.17 -8.64 -5.15
C GLY A 407 -22.34 -8.18 -3.69
N SER A 408 -23.19 -8.86 -2.92
CA SER A 408 -23.51 -8.44 -1.56
C SER A 408 -22.60 -8.99 -0.45
N LEU A 409 -21.86 -10.07 -0.73
CA LEU A 409 -21.10 -10.82 0.27
C LEU A 409 -19.89 -10.03 0.80
N LYS A 410 -19.86 -9.76 2.11
CA LYS A 410 -18.73 -9.15 2.82
C LYS A 410 -18.52 -9.77 4.19
N TYR A 411 -17.31 -9.66 4.74
CA TYR A 411 -17.01 -10.15 6.08
C TYR A 411 -16.17 -9.16 6.90
N GLN A 412 -16.20 -9.33 8.21
CA GLN A 412 -15.28 -8.71 9.16
C GLN A 412 -14.79 -9.77 10.15
N ASP A 413 -13.47 -9.85 10.34
CA ASP A 413 -12.89 -10.61 11.45
C ASP A 413 -13.05 -9.78 12.73
N ILE A 414 -13.82 -10.29 13.70
CA ILE A 414 -14.11 -9.67 14.99
C ILE A 414 -13.51 -10.54 16.09
N SER A 415 -12.58 -9.96 16.86
CA SER A 415 -11.96 -10.64 18.00
C SER A 415 -12.70 -10.31 19.29
N VAL A 416 -13.35 -11.28 19.90
CA VAL A 416 -13.85 -11.17 21.27
C VAL A 416 -12.71 -11.50 22.21
N ILE A 417 -12.10 -10.47 22.80
CA ILE A 417 -10.93 -10.61 23.68
C ILE A 417 -11.37 -10.57 25.14
N GLY A 418 -10.75 -11.41 25.98
CA GLY A 418 -10.98 -11.32 27.42
C GLY A 418 -10.60 -9.96 28.00
N GLU A 419 -11.05 -9.67 29.23
CA GLU A 419 -10.65 -8.45 29.98
C GLU A 419 -9.13 -8.34 30.15
N VAL A 420 -8.44 -9.46 30.05
CA VAL A 420 -6.98 -9.59 30.06
C VAL A 420 -6.57 -10.18 28.71
N SER A 421 -5.76 -9.45 27.94
CA SER A 421 -5.26 -9.93 26.65
C SER A 421 -3.84 -9.47 26.34
N GLY A 422 -3.11 -10.25 25.54
CA GLY A 422 -1.72 -10.02 25.17
C GLY A 422 -1.27 -10.70 23.89
N GLU A 423 -0.20 -10.18 23.29
CA GLU A 423 0.38 -10.69 22.04
C GLU A 423 1.92 -10.76 22.12
N ILE A 424 2.54 -11.63 21.32
CA ILE A 424 4.00 -11.61 21.09
C ILE A 424 4.30 -10.58 20.00
N VAL A 425 5.17 -9.62 20.29
CA VAL A 425 5.53 -8.55 19.33
C VAL A 425 6.93 -8.72 18.73
N GLU A 426 7.83 -9.45 19.40
CA GLU A 426 9.20 -9.63 18.94
C GLU A 426 9.83 -10.87 19.60
N HIS A 427 10.69 -11.59 18.89
CA HIS A 427 11.50 -12.67 19.46
C HIS A 427 12.81 -12.88 18.69
N ASN A 428 13.78 -13.57 19.30
CA ASN A 428 14.99 -14.04 18.63
C ASN A 428 15.09 -15.58 18.58
N LEU A 429 13.95 -16.28 18.62
CA LEU A 429 13.92 -17.73 18.53
C LEU A 429 14.66 -18.25 17.28
N PRO A 430 15.59 -19.21 17.43
CA PRO A 430 16.37 -19.71 16.33
C PRO A 430 15.57 -20.67 15.44
N VAL A 431 15.79 -20.61 14.13
CA VAL A 431 15.27 -21.59 13.17
C VAL A 431 16.03 -22.93 13.21
N ALA A 432 17.28 -22.90 13.70
CA ALA A 432 18.10 -24.10 13.88
C ALA A 432 19.07 -23.96 15.06
N ILE A 433 19.37 -25.08 15.73
CA ILE A 433 20.35 -25.18 16.82
C ILE A 433 21.23 -26.42 16.59
N LYS A 434 22.51 -26.35 16.97
CA LYS A 434 23.41 -27.50 16.90
C LYS A 434 23.22 -28.44 18.10
N ALA A 435 23.12 -29.73 17.85
CA ALA A 435 23.05 -30.77 18.88
C ALA A 435 24.26 -30.69 19.82
N ASN A 436 24.03 -30.86 21.12
CA ASN A 436 25.07 -30.82 22.15
C ASN A 436 25.87 -29.50 22.20
N SER A 437 25.35 -28.41 21.62
CA SER A 437 25.93 -27.08 21.81
C SER A 437 25.63 -26.51 23.20
N LYS A 438 26.18 -25.34 23.48
CA LYS A 438 25.77 -24.56 24.66
C LYS A 438 24.28 -24.19 24.54
N PRO A 439 23.56 -24.07 25.67
CA PRO A 439 22.19 -23.56 25.68
C PRO A 439 22.08 -22.22 24.96
N GLN A 440 21.04 -22.08 24.14
CA GLN A 440 20.82 -20.89 23.31
C GLN A 440 19.90 -19.93 24.05
N HIS A 441 20.35 -18.69 24.24
CA HIS A 441 19.52 -17.65 24.87
C HIS A 441 18.43 -17.16 23.92
N VAL A 442 17.22 -17.07 24.48
CA VAL A 442 16.02 -16.59 23.82
C VAL A 442 15.44 -15.42 24.62
N VAL A 443 14.98 -14.41 23.89
CA VAL A 443 14.20 -13.28 24.39
C VAL A 443 12.90 -13.23 23.59
N VAL A 444 11.78 -13.19 24.30
CA VAL A 444 10.45 -12.98 23.74
C VAL A 444 9.86 -11.72 24.37
N LYS A 445 9.41 -10.79 23.55
CA LYS A 445 8.71 -9.58 23.97
C LYS A 445 7.22 -9.79 23.83
N ILE A 446 6.50 -9.67 24.94
CA ILE A 446 5.04 -9.74 24.99
C ILE A 446 4.46 -8.36 25.31
N LYS A 447 3.40 -7.97 24.59
CA LYS A 447 2.70 -6.71 24.82
C LYS A 447 1.37 -6.98 25.51
N ASN A 448 1.05 -6.19 26.52
CA ASN A 448 -0.27 -6.18 27.13
C ASN A 448 -1.25 -5.43 26.23
N THR A 449 -2.21 -6.13 25.64
CA THR A 449 -3.26 -5.57 24.78
C THR A 449 -4.60 -5.43 25.49
N SER A 450 -4.64 -5.67 26.80
CA SER A 450 -5.84 -5.44 27.62
C SER A 450 -6.26 -3.98 27.56
N GLN A 451 -7.55 -3.67 27.64
CA GLN A 451 -8.00 -2.27 27.61
C GLN A 451 -7.64 -1.50 28.89
N SER A 452 -7.73 -2.15 30.05
CA SER A 452 -7.54 -1.51 31.36
C SER A 452 -6.77 -2.38 32.36
N SER A 453 -6.68 -3.69 32.14
CA SER A 453 -6.04 -4.63 33.05
C SER A 453 -4.52 -4.49 33.04
N VAL A 454 -3.94 -4.24 34.22
CA VAL A 454 -2.48 -4.25 34.42
C VAL A 454 -2.04 -5.64 34.85
N TRP A 455 -1.12 -6.25 34.10
CA TRP A 455 -0.54 -7.53 34.48
C TRP A 455 0.47 -7.37 35.61
N THR A 456 0.55 -8.36 36.48
CA THR A 456 1.70 -8.54 37.35
C THR A 456 2.69 -9.43 36.63
N SER A 457 3.94 -8.98 36.45
CA SER A 457 4.92 -9.71 35.64
C SER A 457 5.14 -11.14 36.12
N SER A 458 5.25 -11.37 37.43
CA SER A 458 5.41 -12.71 38.02
C SER A 458 4.25 -13.68 37.80
N ARG A 459 3.16 -13.21 37.20
CA ARG A 459 1.96 -13.97 36.88
C ARG A 459 1.79 -14.18 35.38
N ALA A 460 2.41 -13.34 34.55
CA ALA A 460 2.36 -13.44 33.09
C ALA A 460 3.42 -14.45 32.62
N ALA A 461 3.04 -15.72 32.56
CA ALA A 461 3.90 -16.83 32.18
C ALA A 461 3.86 -17.09 30.68
N LEU A 462 5.02 -17.43 30.11
CA LEU A 462 5.13 -18.03 28.79
C LEU A 462 5.34 -19.53 28.97
N GLY A 463 4.41 -20.32 28.44
CA GLY A 463 4.50 -21.76 28.38
C GLY A 463 5.20 -22.24 27.10
N LEU A 464 5.84 -23.40 27.17
CA LEU A 464 6.43 -24.08 26.01
C LEU A 464 6.29 -25.60 26.13
N ALA A 465 5.55 -26.18 25.19
CA ALA A 465 5.40 -27.62 25.00
C ALA A 465 5.99 -28.09 23.66
N GLY A 466 6.15 -29.40 23.51
CA GLY A 466 6.39 -30.06 22.23
C GLY A 466 5.10 -30.17 21.40
N GLY A 467 5.23 -30.56 20.12
CA GLY A 467 4.13 -30.63 19.15
C GLY A 467 2.88 -31.41 19.55
N ASP A 468 3.02 -32.41 20.44
CA ASP A 468 1.93 -33.28 20.91
C ASP A 468 1.56 -33.01 22.39
N ASP A 469 1.68 -31.75 22.85
CA ASP A 469 1.52 -31.33 24.26
C ASP A 469 2.46 -32.05 25.24
N SER A 470 3.52 -32.68 24.70
CA SER A 470 4.58 -33.31 25.47
C SER A 470 5.57 -32.28 26.04
N GLU A 471 6.38 -32.71 27.00
CA GLU A 471 7.49 -31.87 27.49
C GLU A 471 8.43 -31.50 26.33
N SER A 472 8.83 -30.23 26.26
CA SER A 472 9.78 -29.78 25.23
C SER A 472 11.12 -30.51 25.38
N VAL A 473 11.66 -30.98 24.26
CA VAL A 473 12.99 -31.62 24.25
C VAL A 473 14.12 -30.66 24.61
N PHE A 474 13.86 -29.35 24.58
CA PHE A 474 14.83 -28.30 24.91
C PHE A 474 14.71 -27.77 26.34
N TYR A 475 13.99 -28.48 27.22
CA TYR A 475 13.83 -28.09 28.62
C TYR A 475 15.18 -27.85 29.30
N ASP A 476 15.42 -26.63 29.78
CA ASP A 476 16.59 -26.30 30.62
C ASP A 476 16.19 -26.19 32.09
N PRO A 477 16.45 -27.22 32.92
CA PRO A 477 16.10 -27.20 34.34
C PRO A 477 16.85 -26.16 35.18
N ARG A 478 17.86 -25.48 34.62
CA ARG A 478 18.63 -24.44 35.32
C ARG A 478 18.05 -23.04 35.13
N ASP A 479 17.12 -22.88 34.21
CA ASP A 479 16.63 -21.58 33.77
C ASP A 479 15.10 -21.52 33.72
N TRP A 480 14.44 -22.56 33.22
CA TRP A 480 12.99 -22.61 33.17
C TRP A 480 12.40 -22.68 34.57
N ILE A 481 11.23 -22.07 34.73
CA ILE A 481 10.48 -22.08 36.00
C ILE A 481 10.05 -23.51 36.35
N ASP A 482 9.52 -24.22 35.35
CA ASP A 482 9.14 -25.62 35.42
C ASP A 482 9.17 -26.23 34.01
N LYS A 483 8.77 -27.50 33.87
CA LYS A 483 8.85 -28.24 32.60
C LYS A 483 7.96 -27.71 31.48
N GLN A 484 6.97 -26.90 31.80
CA GLN A 484 6.02 -26.34 30.85
C GLN A 484 6.15 -24.82 30.75
N THR A 485 6.98 -24.18 31.57
CA THR A 485 7.01 -22.73 31.75
C THR A 485 8.42 -22.20 31.61
N VAL A 486 8.68 -21.50 30.50
CA VAL A 486 10.02 -21.00 30.18
C VAL A 486 10.39 -19.79 31.02
N GLY A 487 9.42 -18.96 31.40
CA GLY A 487 9.72 -17.75 32.16
C GLY A 487 8.54 -16.80 32.31
N VAL A 488 8.83 -15.70 33.00
CA VAL A 488 7.96 -14.53 33.18
C VAL A 488 8.72 -13.25 32.83
N PRO A 489 8.05 -12.10 32.59
CA PRO A 489 8.73 -10.85 32.29
C PRO A 489 9.68 -10.41 33.41
N VAL A 490 10.91 -10.06 33.04
CA VAL A 490 11.98 -9.68 33.99
C VAL A 490 12.33 -8.20 33.97
N ASN A 491 11.93 -7.46 32.93
CA ASN A 491 12.26 -6.05 32.74
C ASN A 491 11.38 -5.09 33.57
N LYS A 492 10.20 -5.53 34.00
CA LYS A 492 9.23 -4.73 34.77
C LYS A 492 8.53 -5.62 35.79
N THR A 493 7.97 -5.03 36.87
CA THR A 493 7.16 -5.75 37.87
C THR A 493 5.66 -5.73 37.55
N ARG A 494 5.22 -4.73 36.78
CA ARG A 494 3.85 -4.57 36.27
C ARG A 494 3.92 -4.17 34.80
N ILE A 495 2.95 -4.63 34.01
CA ILE A 495 2.85 -4.33 32.57
C ILE A 495 1.47 -3.75 32.33
N ALA A 496 1.39 -2.44 32.15
CA ALA A 496 0.14 -1.76 31.86
C ALA A 496 -0.30 -1.99 30.40
N PRO A 497 -1.58 -1.75 30.05
CA PRO A 497 -2.03 -1.69 28.66
C PRO A 497 -1.07 -0.93 27.73
N GLY A 498 -0.71 -1.54 26.61
CA GLY A 498 0.24 -1.01 25.62
C GLY A 498 1.72 -1.25 25.95
N GLU A 499 2.07 -1.61 27.19
CA GLU A 499 3.45 -1.85 27.58
C GLU A 499 3.96 -3.26 27.23
N ILE A 500 5.29 -3.37 27.13
CA ILE A 500 6.00 -4.59 26.76
C ILE A 500 6.74 -5.19 27.97
N GLY A 501 6.55 -6.49 28.17
CA GLY A 501 7.35 -7.35 29.03
C GLY A 501 8.36 -8.19 28.24
N GLU A 502 9.56 -8.35 28.78
CA GLU A 502 10.62 -9.18 28.19
C GLU A 502 10.79 -10.47 28.99
N ILE A 503 10.58 -11.61 28.35
CA ILE A 503 10.79 -12.94 28.91
C ILE A 503 12.11 -13.47 28.35
N LYS A 504 13.01 -13.91 29.23
CA LYS A 504 14.33 -14.43 28.88
C LYS A 504 14.43 -15.86 29.38
N PHE A 505 14.88 -16.76 28.51
CA PHE A 505 15.08 -18.17 28.83
C PHE A 505 16.11 -18.79 27.89
N THR A 506 16.40 -20.07 28.06
CA THR A 506 17.36 -20.82 27.26
C THR A 506 16.71 -22.06 26.66
N LEU A 507 17.09 -22.39 25.43
CA LEU A 507 16.81 -23.70 24.84
C LEU A 507 18.06 -24.56 25.01
N ASP A 508 17.96 -25.71 25.70
CA ASP A 508 19.10 -26.60 25.92
C ASP A 508 19.11 -27.75 24.90
N PRO A 509 20.02 -27.73 23.90
CA PRO A 509 20.13 -28.79 22.89
C PRO A 509 21.01 -29.96 23.34
N ARG A 510 21.48 -29.99 24.60
CA ARG A 510 22.29 -31.11 25.12
C ARG A 510 21.43 -32.36 25.20
N ASN A 511 21.93 -33.45 24.61
CA ASN A 511 21.21 -34.73 24.51
C ASN A 511 19.95 -34.70 23.62
N VAL A 512 19.72 -33.63 22.85
CA VAL A 512 18.67 -33.57 21.84
C VAL A 512 19.19 -34.21 20.55
N ARG A 513 18.38 -35.09 19.96
CA ARG A 513 18.77 -35.80 18.72
C ARG A 513 18.64 -34.86 17.52
N PRO A 514 19.50 -34.98 16.49
CA PRO A 514 19.31 -34.25 15.24
C PRO A 514 17.99 -34.61 14.55
N ALA A 515 17.04 -33.68 14.50
CA ALA A 515 15.72 -33.80 13.88
C ALA A 515 15.06 -32.41 13.79
N THR A 516 13.90 -32.31 13.16
CA THR A 516 13.04 -31.12 13.27
C THR A 516 12.04 -31.35 14.40
N TYR A 517 11.93 -30.38 15.30
CA TYR A 517 10.99 -30.38 16.42
C TYR A 517 9.98 -29.26 16.27
N LYS A 518 8.76 -29.51 16.73
CA LYS A 518 7.70 -28.51 16.83
C LYS A 518 7.65 -27.99 18.27
N LEU A 519 7.72 -26.67 18.41
CA LEU A 519 7.58 -25.91 19.64
C LEU A 519 6.19 -25.29 19.66
N VAL A 520 5.52 -25.36 20.79
CA VAL A 520 4.14 -24.89 20.99
C VAL A 520 4.11 -23.98 22.20
N PHE A 521 3.92 -22.68 21.98
CA PHE A 521 3.93 -21.66 23.02
C PHE A 521 2.51 -21.28 23.44
N SER A 522 2.30 -21.08 24.74
CA SER A 522 1.07 -20.53 25.34
C SER A 522 1.39 -19.28 26.17
N MET A 523 0.50 -18.31 26.20
CA MET A 523 0.63 -17.12 27.05
C MET A 523 -0.43 -17.12 28.13
N GLU A 524 -0.02 -17.08 29.40
CA GLU A 524 -0.90 -17.32 30.54
C GLU A 524 -0.74 -16.26 31.62
N LEU A 525 -1.85 -15.77 32.18
CA LEU A 525 -1.87 -15.08 33.46
C LEU A 525 -2.29 -16.07 34.55
N ARG A 526 -1.34 -16.51 35.36
CA ARG A 526 -1.53 -17.54 36.39
C ARG A 526 -1.81 -16.95 37.77
N ASP A 527 -3.08 -16.78 38.13
CA ASP A 527 -3.45 -16.38 39.49
C ASP A 527 -3.62 -17.60 40.43
N LYS A 528 -4.02 -17.38 41.69
CA LYS A 528 -4.18 -18.46 42.69
C LYS A 528 -5.45 -19.31 42.49
N LYS A 529 -6.33 -18.98 41.54
CA LYS A 529 -7.65 -19.59 41.37
C LYS A 529 -7.90 -20.15 39.97
N SER A 530 -7.20 -19.66 38.94
CA SER A 530 -7.37 -20.08 37.55
C SER A 530 -6.21 -19.64 36.65
N ILE A 531 -6.01 -20.37 35.55
CA ILE A 531 -5.15 -19.94 34.43
C ILE A 531 -6.03 -19.14 33.46
N VAL A 532 -5.59 -17.95 33.08
CA VAL A 532 -6.25 -17.12 32.06
C VAL A 532 -5.32 -16.98 30.87
N TYR A 533 -5.71 -17.46 29.70
CA TYR A 533 -4.88 -17.29 28.50
C TYR A 533 -4.94 -15.86 27.99
N LEU A 534 -3.77 -15.25 27.82
CA LEU A 534 -3.64 -13.87 27.35
C LEU A 534 -4.01 -13.73 25.87
N ASN A 535 -3.93 -14.79 25.09
CA ASN A 535 -4.25 -14.80 23.67
C ASN A 535 -5.47 -15.68 23.34
N GLY A 536 -6.36 -15.90 24.31
CA GLY A 536 -7.59 -16.67 24.09
C GLY A 536 -7.36 -18.15 23.77
N ASP A 537 -6.36 -18.77 24.41
CA ASP A 537 -5.96 -20.18 24.25
C ASP A 537 -5.36 -20.52 22.86
N GLU A 538 -5.00 -19.49 22.09
CA GLU A 538 -4.28 -19.66 20.83
C GLU A 538 -2.87 -20.20 21.10
N LYS A 539 -2.45 -21.25 20.39
CA LYS A 539 -1.10 -21.81 20.51
C LYS A 539 -0.20 -21.26 19.41
N TRP A 540 0.95 -20.70 19.76
CA TRP A 540 1.93 -20.23 18.78
C TRP A 540 2.93 -21.34 18.46
N GLU A 541 2.94 -21.79 17.21
CA GLU A 541 3.71 -22.95 16.79
C GLU A 541 4.95 -22.55 15.97
N LEU A 542 6.10 -23.16 16.28
CA LEU A 542 7.36 -22.92 15.58
C LEU A 542 8.07 -24.25 15.29
N LEU A 543 8.60 -24.40 14.07
CA LEU A 543 9.49 -25.52 13.73
C LEU A 543 10.95 -25.11 13.93
N ILE A 544 11.70 -25.96 14.62
CA ILE A 544 13.14 -25.77 14.86
C ILE A 544 13.93 -27.00 14.43
N ARG A 545 15.00 -26.78 13.66
CA ARG A 545 15.89 -27.86 13.21
C ARG A 545 17.06 -28.06 14.18
N VAL A 546 17.34 -29.31 14.55
CA VAL A 546 18.54 -29.66 15.32
C VAL A 546 19.57 -30.29 14.38
N ASP A 547 20.67 -29.58 14.18
CA ASP A 547 21.76 -29.97 13.29
C ASP A 547 22.84 -30.77 14.06
N LYS A 548 23.65 -31.56 13.35
CA LYS A 548 24.73 -32.37 13.97
C LYS A 548 25.89 -31.55 14.52
#